data_AF-A0A924VQ91-F1
#
_entry.id   AF-A0A924VQ91-F1
#
_cell.length_a   1.000
_cell.length_b   1.000
_cell.length_c   1.000
_cell.angle_alpha   90.00
_cell.angle_beta   90.00
_cell.angle_gamma   90.00
#
_symmetry.space_group_name_H-M   'P 1'
#
loop_
_entity.id
_entity.type
_entity.pdbx_description
1 polymer ?
#
loop_
_entity_poly.entity_id
_entity_poly.type
_entity_poly.pdbx_seq_one_letter_code
_entity_poly.pdbx_strand_id
1 'polypeptide(L)' 'MTLFEKILEARALSGELKESFLHPRYEMRHDPFLLPDMEKAVERLVIAHSSQEHIMIYGDYDI' A
#
# COMPACT_ATOMS: atom_id res chain seq x y z
N MET A 1 -21.65 5.45 -25.09
CA MET A 1 -20.38 5.27 -24.37
C MET A 1 -19.33 6.24 -24.89
N THR A 2 -18.74 7.03 -23.99
CA THR A 2 -17.61 7.93 -24.27
C THR A 2 -16.30 7.15 -24.42
N LEU A 3 -15.26 7.77 -24.99
CA LEU A 3 -13.91 7.16 -25.02
C LEU A 3 -13.38 6.89 -23.62
N PHE A 4 -13.66 7.79 -22.67
CA PHE A 4 -13.26 7.63 -21.27
C PHE A 4 -13.91 6.38 -20.64
N GLU A 5 -15.20 6.17 -20.86
CA GLU A 5 -15.91 4.97 -20.38
C GLU A 5 -15.32 3.68 -20.99
N LYS A 6 -14.97 3.69 -22.27
CA LYS A 6 -14.33 2.53 -22.94
C LYS A 6 -12.97 2.18 -22.33
N ILE A 7 -12.19 3.18 -21.93
CA ILE A 7 -10.89 2.97 -21.28
C ILE A 7 -11.05 2.36 -19.89
N LEU A 8 -12.05 2.79 -19.13
CA LEU A 8 -12.32 2.25 -17.79
C LEU A 8 -12.80 0.79 -17.87
N GLU A 9 -13.71 0.48 -18.80
CA GLU A 9 -14.16 -0.89 -19.04
C GLU A 9 -13.01 -1.80 -19.48
N ALA A 10 -12.12 -1.33 -20.36
CA ALA A 10 -10.94 -2.09 -20.78
C ALA A 10 -9.97 -2.40 -19.63
N ARG A 11 -10.02 -1.62 -18.54
CA ARG A 11 -9.26 -1.86 -17.30
C ARG A 11 -10.06 -2.63 -16.23
N ALA A 12 -11.24 -3.13 -16.57
CA ALA A 12 -12.18 -3.79 -15.66
C ALA A 12 -12.62 -2.90 -14.48
N LEU A 13 -12.63 -1.56 -14.67
CA LEU A 13 -13.07 -0.61 -13.66
C LEU A 13 -14.55 -0.26 -13.87
N SER A 14 -15.43 -0.82 -13.04
CA SER A 14 -16.87 -0.56 -13.07
C SER A 14 -17.45 -0.44 -11.65
N GLY A 15 -18.65 0.15 -11.52
CA GLY A 15 -19.32 0.32 -10.23
C GLY A 15 -18.46 1.04 -9.19
N GLU A 16 -18.42 0.51 -7.97
CA GLU A 16 -17.62 1.06 -6.87
C GLU A 16 -16.11 1.05 -7.13
N LEU A 17 -15.61 0.08 -7.92
CA LEU A 17 -14.19 -0.03 -8.24
C LEU A 17 -13.71 1.14 -9.11
N LYS A 18 -14.58 1.65 -9.98
CA LYS A 18 -14.31 2.86 -10.76
C LYS A 18 -14.14 4.07 -9.82
N GLU A 19 -15.08 4.26 -8.90
CA GLU A 19 -15.06 5.43 -8.01
C GLU A 19 -13.86 5.38 -7.05
N SER A 20 -13.55 4.21 -6.47
CA SER A 20 -12.39 4.06 -5.58
C SER A 20 -11.06 4.26 -6.29
N PHE A 21 -10.96 3.86 -7.57
CA PHE A 21 -9.76 4.06 -8.39
C PHE A 21 -9.56 5.54 -8.79
N LEU A 22 -10.63 6.23 -9.20
CA LEU A 22 -10.56 7.63 -9.64
C LEU A 22 -10.48 8.62 -8.47
N HIS A 23 -11.02 8.24 -7.31
CA HIS A 23 -11.06 9.05 -6.10
C HIS A 23 -10.52 8.26 -4.90
N PRO A 24 -9.21 7.89 -4.91
CA PRO A 24 -8.63 7.12 -3.82
C PRO A 24 -8.68 7.93 -2.53
N ARG A 25 -9.04 7.26 -1.43
CA ARG A 25 -9.10 7.85 -0.09
C ARG A 25 -8.07 7.13 0.79
N TYR A 26 -7.39 7.88 1.65
CA TYR A 26 -6.30 7.36 2.47
C TYR A 26 -6.76 6.28 3.46
N GLU A 27 -8.04 6.29 3.82
CA GLU A 27 -8.68 5.31 4.68
C GLU A 27 -8.91 3.97 3.97
N MET A 28 -8.92 3.93 2.64
CA MET A 28 -9.13 2.72 1.84
C MET A 28 -7.82 1.98 1.51
N ARG A 29 -6.78 2.14 2.34
CA ARG A 29 -5.51 1.43 2.16
C ARG A 29 -5.65 -0.04 2.53
N HIS A 30 -4.85 -0.88 1.88
CA HIS A 30 -4.69 -2.27 2.28
C HIS A 30 -4.01 -2.37 3.64
N ASP A 31 -4.30 -3.46 4.35
CA ASP A 31 -3.62 -3.79 5.60
C ASP A 31 -2.14 -4.10 5.31
N PRO A 32 -1.18 -3.35 5.89
CA PRO A 32 0.25 -3.62 5.73
C PRO A 32 0.66 -5.03 6.17
N PHE A 33 -0.07 -5.66 7.09
CA PHE A 33 0.19 -7.03 7.56
C PHE A 33 -0.05 -8.11 6.49
N LEU A 34 -0.65 -7.75 5.35
CA LEU A 34 -0.73 -8.62 4.19
C LEU A 34 0.63 -8.81 3.48
N LEU A 35 1.62 -7.97 3.78
CA LEU A 35 2.97 -8.16 3.27
C LEU A 35 3.63 -9.38 3.96
N PRO A 36 4.38 -10.21 3.20
CA PRO A 36 5.08 -11.36 3.77
C PRO A 36 5.97 -10.96 4.97
N ASP A 37 5.89 -11.74 6.03
CA ASP A 37 6.68 -11.59 7.26
C ASP A 37 6.54 -10.22 7.97
N MET A 38 5.49 -9.43 7.68
CA MET A 38 5.29 -8.13 8.33
C MET A 38 5.20 -8.22 9.86
N GLU A 39 4.51 -9.25 10.40
CA GLU A 39 4.45 -9.48 11.84
C GLU A 39 5.83 -9.65 12.47
N LYS A 40 6.69 -10.48 11.85
CA LYS A 40 8.06 -10.72 12.33
C LYS A 40 8.92 -9.45 12.22
N ALA A 41 8.75 -8.67 11.15
CA ALA A 41 9.46 -7.42 10.98
C ALA A 41 9.10 -6.40 12.07
N VAL A 42 7.80 -6.27 12.39
CA VAL A 42 7.32 -5.41 13.48
C VAL A 42 7.85 -5.88 14.82
N GLU A 43 7.75 -7.17 15.15
CA GLU A 43 8.26 -7.74 16.40
C GLU A 43 9.76 -7.45 16.57
N ARG A 44 10.56 -7.67 15.52
CA ARG A 44 12.00 -7.38 15.54
C ARG A 44 12.31 -5.91 15.82
N LEU A 45 11.57 -4.99 15.22
CA LEU A 45 11.73 -3.56 15.42
C LEU A 45 11.34 -3.12 16.84
N VAL A 46 10.27 -3.69 17.40
CA VAL A 46 9.85 -3.43 18.79
C VAL A 46 10.95 -3.87 19.76
N ILE A 47 11.52 -5.06 19.57
CA ILE A 47 12.63 -5.55 20.40
C ILE A 47 13.85 -4.62 20.27
N ALA A 48 14.24 -4.25 19.04
CA ALA A 48 15.36 -3.35 18.77
C ALA A 48 15.21 -2.02 19.50
N HIS A 49 14.01 -1.44 19.42
CA HIS A 49 13.68 -0.17 20.06
C HIS A 49 13.74 -0.29 21.59
N SER A 50 13.16 -1.36 22.17
CA SER A 50 13.19 -1.57 23.62
C SER A 50 14.60 -1.76 24.17
N SER A 51 15.48 -2.37 23.36
CA SER A 51 16.88 -2.65 23.70
C SER A 51 17.83 -1.50 23.33
N GLN A 52 17.31 -0.40 22.79
CA GLN A 52 18.08 0.74 22.28
C GLN A 52 19.19 0.33 21.30
N GLU A 53 18.90 -0.66 20.47
CA GLU A 53 19.80 -1.08 19.40
C GLU A 53 19.93 0.02 18.34
N HIS A 54 21.12 0.11 17.73
CA HIS A 54 21.30 0.98 16.58
C HIS A 54 20.50 0.44 15.38
N ILE A 55 19.61 1.28 14.85
CA ILE A 55 18.79 0.98 13.68
C ILE A 55 19.32 1.82 12.51
N MET A 56 19.61 1.17 11.39
CA MET A 56 20.00 1.83 10.15
C MET A 56 18.98 1.50 9.05
N ILE A 57 18.51 2.53 8.36
CA ILE A 57 17.55 2.39 7.26
C ILE A 57 18.31 2.58 5.96
N TYR A 58 18.33 1.53 5.13
CA TYR A 58 18.83 1.59 3.76
C TYR A 58 17.63 1.73 2.83
N GLY A 59 17.55 2.87 2.13
CA GLY A 59 16.59 3.10 1.07
C GLY A 59 17.25 2.98 -0.29
N ASP A 60 16.44 2.71 -1.32
CA ASP A 60 16.88 2.95 -2.69
C ASP A 60 16.83 4.46 -3.00
N TYR A 61 17.55 4.90 -4.02
CA TYR A 61 17.73 6.32 -4.35
C TYR A 61 16.71 6.86 -5.37
N ASP A 62 15.70 6.08 -5.74
CA ASP A 62 14.66 6.50 -6.69
C ASP A 62 13.61 7.42 -6.03
N ILE A 63 13.13 8.44 -6.78
CA ILE A 63 12.23 9.53 -6.33
C ILE A 63 10.77 9.28 -6.76
#